data_AF-A0A9Q0VYY4-F1
#
_entry.id   AF-A0A9Q0VYY4-F1
#
_cell.length_a   1.000
_cell.length_b   1.000
_cell.length_c   1.000
_cell.angle_alpha   90.00
_cell.angle_beta   90.00
_cell.angle_gamma   90.00
#
_symmetry.space_group_name_H-M   'P 1'
#
loop_
_entity.id
_entity.type
_entity.pdbx_description
1 polymer ?
#
loop_
_entity_poly.entity_id
_entity_poly.type
_entity_poly.pdbx_seq_one_letter_code
_entity_poly.pdbx_strand_id
1 'polypeptide(L)'
;MRIEHDIMQAISLAGDSKECELRKLLDEVSPKNSDKMNKLLAVKDEEIAKLKDEIRVMSAHWKLKTKELESQLEKQRRADQELKKRVLKLEFCLQEARAQTRRLQRMGERRDKALKELRDQLAAKQQAISGGNNEKHNFWETSNFKIVVSLSMLILVVFSKR
;
A
#
# COMPACT_ATOMS: atom_id res chain seq x y z
N MET A 1 14.12 29.85 72.83
CA MET A 1 15.35 29.13 73.23
C MET A 1 15.89 29.45 74.63
N ARG A 2 15.51 30.51 75.38
CA ARG A 2 16.05 30.73 76.74
C ARG A 2 15.76 29.54 77.67
N ILE A 3 14.49 29.13 77.72
CA ILE A 3 14.02 28.01 78.55
C ILE A 3 14.67 26.68 78.15
N GLU A 4 14.83 26.37 76.85
CA GLU A 4 15.50 25.14 76.42
C GLU A 4 17.00 25.14 76.76
N HIS A 5 17.65 26.30 76.64
CA HIS A 5 19.06 26.44 77.03
C HIS A 5 19.23 26.26 78.55
N ASP A 6 18.32 26.85 79.33
CA ASP A 6 18.29 26.73 80.79
C ASP A 6 18.04 25.26 81.23
N ILE A 7 17.13 24.55 80.56
CA ILE A 7 16.87 23.11 80.79
C ILE A 7 18.09 22.26 80.44
N MET A 8 18.74 22.53 79.31
CA MET A 8 19.95 21.82 78.86
C MET A 8 21.12 22.03 79.82
N GLN A 9 21.28 23.26 80.30
CA GLN A 9 22.30 23.61 81.28
C GLN A 9 22.02 22.96 82.64
N ALA A 10 20.77 23.00 83.12
CA ALA A 10 20.37 22.33 84.36
C ALA A 10 20.59 20.81 84.33
N ILE A 11 20.27 20.15 83.20
CA ILE A 11 20.49 18.71 83.02
C ILE A 11 21.99 18.39 82.91
N SER A 12 22.81 19.29 82.34
CA SER A 12 24.27 19.11 82.30
C SER A 12 24.94 19.22 83.69
N LEU A 13 24.39 20.09 84.56
CA LEU A 13 24.86 20.32 85.94
C LEU A 13 24.43 19.20 86.91
N ALA A 14 23.34 18.49 86.62
CA ALA A 14 22.77 17.44 87.48
C ALA A 14 23.59 16.12 87.54
N GLY A 15 24.73 16.03 86.85
CA GLY A 15 25.63 14.88 86.94
C GLY A 15 25.19 13.65 86.12
N ASP A 16 26.13 12.72 85.95
CA ASP A 16 26.11 11.65 84.94
C ASP A 16 25.43 10.37 85.46
N SER A 17 24.11 10.39 85.66
CA SER A 17 23.38 9.12 85.76
C SER A 17 23.39 8.46 84.38
N LYS A 18 24.13 7.35 84.26
CA LYS A 18 24.47 6.66 83.00
C LYS A 18 23.26 6.22 82.14
N GLU A 19 22.04 6.37 82.63
CA GLU A 19 20.79 6.00 81.97
C GLU A 19 19.72 7.09 82.09
N CYS A 20 20.10 8.37 82.02
CA CYS A 20 19.12 9.45 81.97
C CYS A 20 18.40 9.46 80.60
N GLU A 21 17.26 8.77 80.49
CA GLU A 21 16.38 8.82 79.31
C GLU A 21 16.02 10.26 78.91
N LEU A 22 15.94 11.15 79.89
CA LEU A 22 15.76 12.60 79.73
C LEU A 22 16.88 13.25 78.92
N ARG A 23 18.14 12.80 79.05
CA ARG A 23 19.27 13.31 78.25
C ARG A 23 19.22 12.81 76.81
N LYS A 24 18.81 11.55 76.60
CA LYS A 24 18.57 10.99 75.25
C LYS A 24 17.44 11.73 74.54
N LEU A 25 16.30 11.95 75.23
CA LEU A 25 15.18 12.74 74.71
C LEU A 25 15.57 14.18 74.41
N LEU A 26 16.38 14.81 75.27
CA LEU A 26 16.85 16.17 75.03
C LEU A 26 17.81 16.26 73.83
N ASP A 27 18.65 15.25 73.62
CA ASP A 27 19.52 15.18 72.45
C ASP A 27 18.72 14.92 71.16
N GLU A 28 17.69 14.08 71.22
CA GLU A 28 16.77 13.83 70.09
C GLU A 28 15.97 15.08 69.71
N VAL A 29 15.48 15.84 70.70
CA VAL A 29 14.69 17.06 70.51
C VAL A 29 15.59 18.32 70.42
N SER A 30 16.91 18.15 70.52
CA SER A 30 17.86 19.26 70.49
C SER A 30 17.66 20.13 69.24
N PRO A 31 17.71 21.47 69.36
CA PRO A 31 17.60 22.36 68.22
C PRO A 31 18.62 22.06 67.11
N LYS A 32 19.82 21.58 67.47
CA LYS A 32 20.83 21.13 66.49
C LYS A 32 20.37 19.92 65.67
N ASN A 33 19.60 18.99 66.26
CA ASN A 33 19.06 17.83 65.57
C ASN A 33 17.87 18.24 64.68
N SER A 34 16.99 19.10 65.20
CA SER A 34 15.89 19.72 64.44
C SER A 34 16.40 20.49 63.22
N ASP A 35 17.46 21.29 63.37
CA ASP A 35 18.08 22.03 62.27
C ASP A 35 18.69 21.10 61.21
N LYS A 36 19.32 19.99 61.60
CA LYS A 36 19.83 18.99 60.68
C LYS A 36 18.70 18.32 59.89
N MET A 37 17.61 17.97 60.57
CA MET A 37 16.44 17.35 59.95
C MET A 37 15.76 18.33 58.97
N ASN A 38 15.60 19.60 59.36
CA ASN A 38 15.05 20.64 58.49
C ASN A 38 15.89 20.86 57.23
N LYS A 39 17.23 20.84 57.35
CA LYS A 39 18.13 20.91 56.18
C LYS A 39 17.94 19.71 55.25
N LEU A 40 17.85 18.51 55.80
CA LEU A 40 17.62 17.29 55.02
C LEU A 40 16.26 17.34 54.30
N LEU A 41 15.22 17.80 54.99
CA LEU A 41 13.88 18.00 54.42
C LEU A 41 13.91 19.00 53.27
N ALA A 42 14.58 20.15 53.43
CA ALA A 42 14.70 21.14 52.36
C ALA A 42 15.39 20.57 51.11
N VAL A 43 16.44 19.76 51.28
CA VAL A 43 17.10 19.07 50.15
C VAL A 43 16.15 18.08 49.48
N LYS A 44 15.36 17.34 50.26
CA LYS A 44 14.38 16.38 49.72
C LYS A 44 13.24 17.07 49.00
N ASP A 45 12.74 18.19 49.51
CA ASP A 45 11.70 18.99 48.85
C ASP A 45 12.18 19.52 47.50
N GLU A 46 13.44 19.96 47.40
CA GLU A 46 14.06 20.37 46.14
C GLU A 46 14.20 19.21 45.14
N GLU A 47 14.63 18.02 45.60
CA GLU A 47 14.66 16.81 44.78
C GLU A 47 13.26 16.42 44.27
N ILE A 48 12.25 16.49 45.15
CA ILE A 48 10.85 16.23 44.79
C ILE A 48 10.35 17.23 43.75
N ALA A 49 10.71 18.51 43.88
CA ALA A 49 10.35 19.54 42.92
C ALA A 49 10.94 19.26 41.53
N LYS A 50 12.24 18.91 41.47
CA LYS A 50 12.93 18.53 40.22
C LYS A 50 12.30 17.32 39.55
N LEU A 51 12.04 16.25 40.31
CA LEU A 51 11.40 15.05 39.78
C LEU A 51 10.00 15.34 39.25
N LYS A 52 9.23 16.21 39.93
CA LYS A 52 7.91 16.64 39.43
C LYS A 52 8.03 17.39 38.11
N ASP A 53 9.04 18.26 37.96
CA ASP A 53 9.29 18.97 36.70
C ASP A 53 9.70 18.04 35.57
N GLU A 54 10.61 17.10 35.82
CA GLU A 54 11.01 16.08 34.85
C GLU A 54 9.82 15.24 34.39
N ILE A 55 8.97 14.78 35.34
CA ILE A 55 7.74 14.05 35.02
C ILE A 55 6.79 14.90 34.16
N ARG A 56 6.63 16.20 34.46
CA ARG A 56 5.79 17.10 33.66
C ARG A 56 6.32 17.22 32.23
N VAL A 57 7.61 17.48 32.06
CA VAL A 57 8.25 17.61 30.74
C VAL A 57 8.12 16.31 29.96
N MET A 58 8.45 15.17 30.59
CA MET A 58 8.37 13.87 29.95
C MET A 58 6.92 13.52 29.56
N SER A 59 5.95 13.84 30.40
CA SER A 59 4.52 13.65 30.10
C SER A 59 4.07 14.49 28.91
N ALA A 60 4.50 15.75 28.81
CA ALA A 60 4.21 16.60 27.66
C ALA A 60 4.84 16.06 26.37
N HIS A 61 6.10 15.63 26.44
CA HIS A 61 6.79 14.99 25.32
C HIS A 61 6.07 13.73 24.86
N TRP A 62 5.70 12.84 25.79
CA TRP A 62 4.94 11.63 25.46
C TRP A 62 3.60 11.94 24.81
N LYS A 63 2.86 12.93 25.32
CA LYS A 63 1.58 13.35 24.72
C LYS A 63 1.76 13.86 23.28
N LEU A 64 2.81 14.63 23.00
CA LEU A 64 3.13 15.07 21.64
C LEU A 64 3.52 13.89 20.75
N LYS A 65 4.37 12.99 21.26
CA LYS A 65 4.81 11.79 20.52
C LYS A 65 3.64 10.88 20.17
N THR A 66 2.69 10.68 21.08
CA THR A 66 1.46 9.92 20.83
C THR A 66 0.65 10.54 19.69
N LYS A 67 0.40 11.85 19.71
CA LYS A 67 -0.33 12.54 18.64
C LYS A 67 0.36 12.43 17.28
N GLU A 68 1.69 12.52 17.25
CA GLU A 68 2.46 12.35 16.01
C GLU A 68 2.29 10.93 15.45
N LEU A 69 2.40 9.91 16.29
CA LEU A 69 2.21 8.52 15.89
C LEU A 69 0.77 8.24 15.41
N GLU A 70 -0.24 8.80 16.09
CA GLU A 70 -1.64 8.72 15.66
C GLU A 70 -1.86 9.37 14.28
N SER A 71 -1.27 10.53 14.04
CA SER A 71 -1.31 11.22 12.74
C SER A 71 -0.65 10.39 11.64
N GLN A 72 0.49 9.77 11.91
CA GLN A 72 1.16 8.86 10.97
C GLN A 72 0.31 7.63 10.65
N LEU A 73 -0.31 7.03 11.67
CA LEU A 73 -1.19 5.87 11.50
C LEU A 73 -2.42 6.20 10.65
N GLU A 74 -3.02 7.38 10.85
CA GLU A 74 -4.14 7.84 10.06
C GLU A 74 -3.76 8.12 8.59
N LYS A 75 -2.59 8.71 8.34
CA LYS A 75 -2.05 8.88 6.97
C LYS A 75 -1.85 7.53 6.28
N GLN A 76 -1.27 6.55 6.98
CA GLN A 76 -1.07 5.20 6.45
C GLN A 76 -2.41 4.52 6.14
N ARG A 77 -3.41 4.63 7.01
CA ARG A 77 -4.76 4.10 6.75
C ARG A 77 -5.39 4.68 5.49
N ARG A 78 -5.25 5.98 5.24
CA ARG A 78 -5.77 6.62 4.02
C ARG A 78 -5.05 6.13 2.77
N ALA A 79 -3.72 6.05 2.82
CA ALA A 79 -2.92 5.52 1.72
C ALA A 79 -3.30 4.07 1.39
N ASP A 80 -3.50 3.24 2.41
CA ASP A 80 -3.92 1.84 2.24
C ASP A 80 -5.32 1.74 1.59
N GLN A 81 -6.27 2.57 2.01
CA GLN A 81 -7.59 2.64 1.37
C GLN A 81 -7.52 3.08 -0.10
N GLU A 82 -6.67 4.05 -0.44
CA GLU A 82 -6.45 4.47 -1.82
C GLU A 82 -5.82 3.36 -2.66
N LEU A 83 -4.80 2.67 -2.12
CA LEU A 83 -4.18 1.52 -2.77
C LEU A 83 -5.20 0.40 -2.99
N LYS A 84 -6.02 0.07 -1.99
CA LYS A 84 -7.08 -0.92 -2.11
C LYS A 84 -8.08 -0.56 -3.22
N LYS A 85 -8.47 0.71 -3.33
CA LYS A 85 -9.32 1.18 -4.44
C LYS A 85 -8.64 0.98 -5.80
N ARG A 86 -7.35 1.27 -5.92
CA ARG A 86 -6.58 1.08 -7.16
C ARG A 86 -6.43 -0.39 -7.52
N VAL A 87 -6.14 -1.25 -6.54
CA VAL A 87 -6.06 -2.71 -6.72
C VAL A 87 -7.38 -3.25 -7.26
N LEU A 88 -8.51 -2.91 -6.65
CA LEU A 88 -9.82 -3.35 -7.14
C LEU A 88 -10.10 -2.91 -8.59
N LYS A 89 -9.74 -1.67 -8.95
CA LYS A 89 -9.86 -1.19 -10.33
C LYS A 89 -8.98 -2.00 -11.29
N LEU A 90 -7.73 -2.27 -10.91
CA LEU A 90 -6.81 -3.05 -11.73
C LEU A 90 -7.27 -4.51 -11.90
N GLU A 91 -7.78 -5.12 -10.84
CA GLU A 91 -8.35 -6.48 -10.90
C GLU A 91 -9.53 -6.55 -11.86
N PHE A 92 -10.42 -5.55 -11.80
CA PHE A 92 -11.54 -5.44 -12.72
C PHE A 92 -11.08 -5.29 -14.18
N CYS A 93 -10.19 -4.32 -14.46
CA CYS A 93 -9.64 -4.13 -15.80
C CYS A 93 -8.93 -5.39 -16.32
N LEU A 94 -8.21 -6.11 -15.45
CA LEU A 94 -7.54 -7.37 -15.80
C LEU A 94 -8.55 -8.48 -16.15
N GLN A 95 -9.64 -8.59 -15.38
CA GLN A 95 -10.70 -9.55 -15.69
C GLN A 95 -11.37 -9.23 -17.03
N GLU A 96 -11.66 -7.96 -17.31
CA GLU A 96 -12.21 -7.51 -18.59
C GLU A 96 -11.26 -7.81 -19.75
N ALA A 97 -9.98 -7.45 -19.63
CA ALA A 97 -8.97 -7.74 -20.65
C ALA A 97 -8.88 -9.25 -20.93
N ARG A 98 -8.85 -10.09 -19.89
CA ARG A 98 -8.88 -11.56 -20.04
C ARG A 98 -10.15 -12.04 -20.76
N ALA A 99 -11.31 -11.45 -20.46
CA ALA A 99 -12.55 -11.80 -21.15
C ALA A 99 -12.53 -11.39 -22.62
N GLN A 100 -12.00 -10.22 -22.95
CA GLN A 100 -11.80 -9.75 -24.32
C GLN A 100 -10.83 -10.66 -25.09
N THR A 101 -9.68 -11.02 -24.50
CA THR A 101 -8.71 -11.95 -25.11
C THR A 101 -9.36 -13.28 -25.46
N ARG A 102 -10.16 -13.86 -24.55
CA ARG A 102 -10.89 -15.11 -24.84
C ARG A 102 -11.90 -14.97 -25.98
N ARG A 103 -12.54 -13.80 -26.13
CA ARG A 103 -13.45 -13.53 -27.26
C ARG A 103 -12.67 -13.44 -28.56
N LEU A 104 -11.56 -12.70 -28.57
CA LEU A 104 -10.69 -12.56 -29.74
C LEU A 104 -10.11 -13.90 -30.18
N GLN A 105 -9.67 -14.74 -29.24
CA GLN A 105 -9.17 -16.08 -29.53
C GLN A 105 -10.24 -16.94 -30.23
N ARG A 106 -11.47 -16.97 -29.70
CA ARG A 106 -12.60 -17.68 -30.34
C ARG A 106 -12.93 -17.15 -31.74
N MET A 107 -12.85 -15.84 -31.95
CA MET A 107 -13.05 -15.26 -33.28
C MET A 107 -11.89 -15.60 -34.23
N GLY A 108 -10.66 -15.65 -33.74
CA GLY A 108 -9.49 -16.12 -34.47
C GLY A 108 -9.66 -17.55 -34.95
N GLU A 109 -9.98 -18.47 -34.03
CA GLU A 109 -10.22 -19.89 -34.35
C GLU A 109 -11.32 -20.08 -35.41
N ARG A 110 -12.41 -19.29 -35.34
CA ARG A 110 -13.47 -19.32 -36.37
C ARG A 110 -12.97 -18.84 -37.73
N ARG A 111 -12.20 -17.74 -37.76
CA ARG A 111 -11.61 -17.24 -39.01
C ARG A 111 -10.62 -18.24 -39.60
N ASP A 112 -9.79 -18.87 -38.76
CA ASP A 112 -8.81 -19.85 -39.21
C ASP A 112 -9.48 -21.10 -39.77
N LYS A 113 -10.59 -21.55 -39.18
CA LYS A 113 -11.42 -22.63 -39.74
C LYS A 113 -11.99 -22.27 -41.11
N ALA A 114 -12.60 -21.09 -41.25
CA ALA A 114 -13.14 -20.63 -42.53
C ALA A 114 -12.05 -20.49 -43.61
N LEU A 115 -10.86 -19.98 -43.25
CA LEU A 115 -9.72 -19.91 -44.15
C LEU A 115 -9.23 -21.29 -44.58
N LYS A 116 -9.23 -22.27 -43.68
CA LYS A 116 -8.88 -23.65 -44.00
C LYS A 116 -9.89 -24.26 -44.96
N GLU A 117 -11.19 -24.11 -44.72
CA GLU A 117 -12.25 -24.60 -45.61
C GLU A 117 -12.16 -23.97 -47.01
N LEU A 118 -11.91 -22.66 -47.12
CA LEU A 118 -11.72 -22.00 -48.40
C LEU A 118 -10.48 -22.51 -49.15
N ARG A 119 -9.37 -22.77 -48.43
CA ARG A 119 -8.17 -23.38 -49.02
C ARG A 119 -8.45 -24.80 -49.52
N ASP A 120 -9.16 -25.60 -48.73
CA ASP A 120 -9.51 -26.98 -49.09
C ASP A 120 -10.45 -27.00 -50.31
N GLN A 121 -11.43 -26.09 -50.38
CA GLN A 121 -12.30 -25.91 -51.56
C GLN A 121 -11.51 -25.52 -52.81
N LEU A 122 -10.52 -24.62 -52.67
CA LEU A 122 -9.67 -24.19 -53.78
C LEU A 122 -8.78 -25.36 -54.27
N ALA A 123 -8.20 -26.12 -53.35
CA ALA A 123 -7.45 -27.33 -53.66
C ALA A 123 -8.32 -28.39 -54.35
N ALA A 124 -9.54 -28.63 -53.86
CA ALA A 124 -10.49 -29.55 -54.48
C ALA A 124 -10.91 -29.12 -55.89
N LYS A 125 -11.17 -27.82 -56.12
CA LYS A 125 -11.42 -27.29 -57.48
C LYS A 125 -10.22 -27.48 -58.40
N GLN A 126 -9.01 -27.20 -57.92
CA GLN A 126 -7.80 -27.35 -58.73
C GLN A 126 -7.52 -28.82 -59.06
N GLN A 127 -7.77 -29.73 -58.13
CA GLN A 127 -7.67 -31.18 -58.36
C GLN A 127 -8.79 -31.68 -59.29
N ALA A 128 -10.01 -31.16 -59.21
CA ALA A 128 -11.08 -31.47 -60.17
C ALA A 128 -10.75 -30.99 -61.59
N ILE A 129 -10.08 -29.84 -61.73
CA ILE A 129 -9.56 -29.33 -63.02
C ILE A 129 -8.39 -30.19 -63.52
N SER A 130 -7.64 -30.86 -62.63
CA SER A 130 -6.48 -31.69 -62.99
C SER A 130 -6.81 -33.19 -63.15
N GLY A 131 -7.91 -33.67 -62.54
CA GLY A 131 -8.37 -35.07 -62.58
C GLY A 131 -9.58 -35.31 -63.47
N GLY A 132 -10.30 -34.25 -63.86
CA GLY A 132 -11.31 -34.27 -64.90
C GLY A 132 -10.73 -33.68 -66.18
N ASN A 133 -10.57 -34.53 -67.18
CA ASN A 133 -10.15 -34.22 -68.55
C ASN A 133 -8.65 -34.07 -68.80
N ASN A 134 -8.07 -35.22 -69.16
CA ASN A 134 -6.96 -35.29 -70.11
C ASN A 134 -7.41 -34.97 -71.56
N GLU A 135 -8.43 -34.12 -71.73
CA GLU A 135 -8.70 -33.43 -72.97
C GLU A 135 -8.49 -31.94 -72.71
N LYS A 136 -7.52 -31.37 -73.41
CA LYS A 136 -7.36 -29.93 -73.54
C LYS A 136 -8.65 -29.36 -74.14
N HIS A 137 -9.64 -29.05 -73.30
CA HIS A 137 -10.78 -28.27 -73.73
C HIS A 137 -10.27 -26.84 -73.91
N ASN A 138 -9.83 -26.53 -75.14
CA ASN A 138 -9.32 -25.23 -75.51
C ASN A 138 -10.37 -24.19 -75.11
N PHE A 139 -10.05 -23.31 -74.18
CA PHE A 139 -10.92 -22.20 -73.76
C PHE A 139 -11.43 -21.38 -74.95
N TRP A 140 -10.63 -21.30 -76.01
CA TRP A 140 -10.94 -20.71 -77.31
C TRP A 140 -12.10 -21.38 -78.07
N GLU A 141 -12.44 -22.63 -77.75
CA GLU A 141 -13.51 -23.38 -78.41
C GLU A 141 -14.86 -23.32 -77.70
N THR A 142 -14.90 -22.81 -76.47
CA THR A 142 -16.13 -22.66 -75.69
C THR A 142 -17.13 -21.77 -76.42
N SER A 143 -18.39 -22.22 -76.57
CA SER A 143 -19.43 -21.50 -77.32
C SER A 143 -19.61 -20.05 -76.89
N ASN A 144 -19.47 -19.76 -75.58
CA ASN A 144 -19.57 -18.41 -75.03
C ASN A 144 -18.43 -17.49 -75.53
N PHE A 145 -17.21 -18.02 -75.66
CA PHE A 145 -16.07 -17.26 -76.16
C PHE A 145 -16.24 -16.94 -77.64
N LYS A 146 -16.67 -17.92 -78.45
CA LYS A 146 -16.98 -17.74 -79.88
C LYS A 146 -18.06 -16.67 -80.09
N ILE A 147 -19.09 -16.65 -79.24
CA ILE A 147 -20.16 -15.62 -79.29
C ILE A 147 -19.56 -14.23 -79.05
N VAL A 148 -18.76 -14.04 -78.00
CA VAL A 148 -18.14 -12.75 -77.69
C VAL A 148 -17.24 -12.25 -78.82
N VAL A 149 -16.43 -13.14 -79.42
CA VAL A 149 -15.58 -12.79 -80.57
C VAL A 149 -16.41 -12.45 -81.82
N SER A 150 -17.48 -13.20 -82.08
CA SER A 150 -18.37 -12.90 -83.22
C SER A 150 -19.06 -11.55 -83.06
N LEU A 151 -19.47 -11.20 -81.83
CA LEU A 151 -20.13 -9.94 -81.52
C LEU A 151 -19.14 -8.77 -81.60
N SER A 152 -17.91 -8.95 -81.12
CA SER A 152 -16.87 -7.91 -81.24
C SER A 152 -16.46 -7.67 -82.69
N MET A 153 -16.39 -8.73 -83.52
CA MET A 153 -16.17 -8.59 -84.96
C MET A 153 -17.32 -7.82 -85.63
N LEU A 154 -18.57 -8.11 -85.27
CA LEU A 154 -19.74 -7.43 -85.83
C LEU A 154 -19.77 -5.95 -85.46
N ILE A 155 -19.41 -5.63 -84.22
CA ILE A 155 -19.23 -4.25 -83.75
C ILE A 155 -18.15 -3.55 -84.59
N LEU A 156 -16.97 -4.15 -84.74
CA LEU A 156 -15.89 -3.57 -85.55
C LEU A 156 -16.32 -3.31 -87.01
N VAL A 157 -17.03 -4.25 -87.64
CA VAL A 157 -17.53 -4.08 -89.01
C VAL A 157 -18.53 -2.92 -89.12
N VAL A 158 -19.41 -2.75 -88.12
CA VAL A 158 -20.36 -1.63 -88.08
C VAL A 158 -19.65 -0.30 -87.87
N PHE A 159 -18.58 -0.26 -87.06
CA PHE A 159 -17.82 0.96 -86.81
C PHE A 159 -16.83 1.33 -87.92
N SER A 160 -16.30 0.36 -88.69
CA SER A 160 -15.39 0.62 -89.82
C SER A 160 -16.09 1.09 -91.10
N LYS A 161 -17.44 1.07 -91.13
CA LYS A 161 -18.24 1.53 -92.28
C LYS A 161 -18.82 2.94 -92.09
N ARG A 162 -18.34 3.68 -91.09
CA ARG A 162 -18.59 5.12 -90.89
C ARG A 162 -17.44 5.95 -91.42
#